data_AF-A0A944ZN22-F1
#
_entry.id   AF-A0A944ZN22-F1
#
_cell.length_a   1.000
_cell.length_b   1.000
_cell.length_c   1.000
_cell.angle_alpha   90.00
_cell.angle_beta   90.00
_cell.angle_gamma   90.00
#
_symmetry.space_group_name_H-M   'P 1'
#
loop_
_entity.id
_entity.type
_entity.pdbx_description
1 polymer ?
#
loop_
_entity_poly.entity_id
_entity_poly.type
_entity_poly.pdbx_seq_one_letter_code
_entity_poly.pdbx_strand_id
1 'polypeptide(L)'
;MNLEEAIAGRRSVREFLPKAVSPDTVHKILEIASRAPSGTNIQPWKVVVVAGDVQAGVTKAIMDYRVEEAKAEKPADTKMPRRWAEPYLSRRRKVGYDMYA
;
A
#
# COMPACT_ATOMS: atom_id res chain seq x y z
N MET A 1 4.66 23.85 -5.55
CA MET A 1 3.65 23.28 -4.65
C MET A 1 4.28 23.10 -3.28
N ASN A 2 3.68 23.69 -2.24
CA ASN A 2 4.07 23.46 -0.85
C ASN A 2 3.23 22.32 -0.22
N LEU A 3 3.49 21.99 1.04
CA LEU A 3 2.81 20.87 1.73
C LEU A 3 1.29 21.11 1.87
N GLU A 4 0.88 22.32 2.25
CA GLU A 4 -0.53 22.65 2.46
C GLU A 4 -1.33 22.55 1.16
N GLU A 5 -0.78 23.06 0.06
CA GLU A 5 -1.34 22.96 -1.28
C GLU A 5 -1.47 21.49 -1.73
N ALA A 6 -0.47 20.66 -1.44
CA ALA A 6 -0.49 19.25 -1.79
C ALA A 6 -1.60 18.50 -1.03
N ILE A 7 -1.78 18.80 0.25
CA ILE A 7 -2.82 18.18 1.10
C ILE A 7 -4.20 18.62 0.63
N ALA A 8 -4.42 19.94 0.47
CA ALA A 8 -5.71 20.49 0.07
C ALA A 8 -6.10 20.12 -1.37
N GLY A 9 -5.14 20.04 -2.28
CA GLY A 9 -5.37 19.70 -3.69
C GLY A 9 -5.63 18.21 -3.95
N ARG A 10 -5.30 17.32 -3.01
CA ARG A 10 -5.49 15.87 -3.17
C ARG A 10 -6.98 15.53 -3.21
N ARG A 11 -7.41 14.89 -4.29
CA ARG A 11 -8.79 14.42 -4.51
C ARG A 11 -8.81 13.00 -5.07
N SER A 12 -9.95 12.32 -4.94
CA SER A 12 -10.16 11.01 -5.56
C SER A 12 -10.42 11.19 -7.07
N VAL A 13 -9.38 10.98 -7.88
CA VAL A 13 -9.44 11.04 -9.34
C VAL A 13 -9.95 9.70 -9.89
N ARG A 14 -10.89 9.74 -10.84
CA ARG A 14 -11.56 8.54 -11.41
C ARG A 14 -11.35 8.37 -12.91
N GLU A 15 -10.65 9.29 -13.55
CA GLU A 15 -10.34 9.26 -14.97
C GLU A 15 -8.89 9.75 -15.14
N PHE A 16 -8.10 9.01 -15.91
CA PHE A 16 -6.68 9.23 -16.06
C PHE A 16 -6.32 9.32 -17.55
N LEU A 17 -5.33 10.14 -17.86
CA LEU A 17 -4.76 10.18 -19.20
C LEU A 17 -4.06 8.86 -19.54
N PRO A 18 -3.95 8.47 -20.82
CA PRO A 18 -3.18 7.29 -21.25
C PRO A 18 -1.65 7.51 -21.18
N LYS A 19 -1.19 8.39 -20.26
CA LYS A 19 0.20 8.76 -20.08
C LYS A 19 0.79 7.95 -18.92
N ALA A 20 1.76 7.10 -19.23
CA ALA A 20 2.49 6.36 -18.21
C ALA A 20 3.31 7.30 -17.30
N VAL A 21 3.44 6.91 -16.03
CA VAL A 21 4.34 7.54 -15.06
C VAL A 21 5.69 6.83 -15.13
N SER A 22 6.80 7.57 -15.07
CA SER A 22 8.13 6.95 -15.12
C SER A 22 8.39 6.09 -13.87
N PRO A 23 9.14 4.98 -14.00
CA PRO A 23 9.52 4.16 -12.85
C PRO A 23 10.20 4.96 -11.73
N ASP A 24 11.12 5.85 -12.07
CA ASP A 24 11.83 6.70 -11.11
C ASP A 24 10.89 7.57 -10.27
N THR A 25 9.84 8.11 -10.90
CA THR A 25 8.82 8.89 -10.18
C THR A 25 8.10 8.03 -9.17
N VAL A 26 7.73 6.80 -9.55
CA VAL A 26 7.05 5.85 -8.66
C VAL A 26 7.97 5.45 -7.51
N HIS A 27 9.24 5.14 -7.78
CA HIS A 27 10.23 4.82 -6.75
C HIS A 27 10.40 5.96 -5.75
N LYS A 28 10.52 7.20 -6.23
CA LYS A 28 10.62 8.38 -5.36
C LYS A 28 9.39 8.55 -4.47
N ILE A 29 8.19 8.32 -4.99
CA ILE A 29 6.95 8.36 -4.20
C ILE A 29 6.98 7.28 -3.10
N LEU A 30 7.37 6.06 -3.44
CA LEU A 30 7.42 4.95 -2.48
C LEU A 30 8.49 5.14 -1.41
N GLU A 31 9.64 5.72 -1.77
CA GLU A 31 10.70 6.08 -0.82
C GLU A 31 10.19 7.09 0.22
N ILE A 32 9.54 8.16 -0.22
CA ILE A 32 8.95 9.16 0.68
C ILE A 32 7.84 8.52 1.53
N ALA A 33 6.97 7.72 0.93
CA ALA A 33 5.87 7.04 1.64
C ALA A 33 6.38 6.05 2.70
N SER A 34 7.53 5.41 2.48
CA SER A 34 8.14 4.46 3.42
C SER A 34 8.55 5.10 4.75
N ARG A 35 8.66 6.43 4.81
CA ARG A 35 8.97 7.20 6.02
C ARG A 35 7.77 7.37 6.96
N ALA A 36 6.58 6.93 6.57
CA ALA A 36 5.41 6.97 7.44
C ALA A 36 5.69 6.23 8.77
N PRO A 37 5.24 6.74 9.92
CA PRO A 37 5.37 6.01 11.17
C PRO A 37 4.49 4.77 11.17
N SER A 38 4.89 3.75 11.93
CA SER A 38 4.08 2.57 12.21
C SER A 38 4.24 2.13 13.66
N GLY A 39 3.24 1.46 14.23
CA GLY A 39 3.31 0.95 15.59
C GLY A 39 4.53 0.05 15.78
N THR A 40 5.37 0.37 16.77
CA THR A 40 6.68 -0.30 17.01
C THR A 40 7.62 -0.33 15.79
N ASN A 41 7.43 0.61 14.85
CA ASN A 41 8.19 0.75 13.61
C ASN A 41 8.36 -0.56 12.79
N ILE A 42 7.33 -1.42 12.79
CA ILE A 42 7.40 -2.72 12.09
C ILE A 42 7.29 -2.59 10.57
N GLN A 43 6.77 -1.47 10.07
CA GLN A 43 6.63 -1.16 8.64
C GLN A 43 5.96 -2.31 7.88
N PRO A 44 4.67 -2.59 8.17
CA PRO A 44 4.01 -3.83 7.73
C PRO A 44 3.60 -3.81 6.25
N TRP A 45 3.72 -2.66 5.59
CA TRP A 45 3.33 -2.50 4.20
C TRP A 45 4.17 -3.36 3.26
N LYS A 46 3.46 -4.07 2.37
CA LYS A 46 4.03 -4.70 1.17
C LYS A 46 3.33 -4.07 -0.03
N VAL A 47 4.08 -3.39 -0.88
CA VAL A 47 3.54 -2.67 -2.03
C VAL A 47 3.99 -3.38 -3.30
N VAL A 48 3.03 -3.70 -4.17
CA VAL A 48 3.29 -4.25 -5.50
C VAL A 48 2.79 -3.22 -6.50
N VAL A 49 3.69 -2.78 -7.38
CA VAL A 49 3.34 -1.87 -8.48
C VAL A 49 3.19 -2.70 -9.75
N VAL A 50 2.08 -2.50 -10.46
CA VAL A 50 1.82 -3.13 -11.76
C VAL A 50 1.66 -2.05 -12.83
N ALA A 51 2.17 -2.32 -14.02
CA ALA A 51 2.10 -1.43 -15.18
C ALA A 51 2.01 -2.24 -16.47
N GLY A 52 1.64 -1.60 -17.58
CA GLY A 52 1.58 -2.22 -18.91
C GLY A 52 0.67 -3.46 -18.95
N ASP A 53 1.15 -4.52 -19.58
CA ASP A 53 0.37 -5.76 -19.79
C ASP A 53 -0.01 -6.44 -18.47
N VAL A 54 0.84 -6.37 -17.45
CA VAL A 54 0.54 -6.93 -16.12
C VAL A 54 -0.63 -6.19 -15.49
N GLN A 55 -0.65 -4.85 -15.58
CA GLN A 55 -1.77 -4.05 -15.10
C GLN A 55 -3.06 -4.41 -15.86
N ALA A 56 -3.00 -4.53 -17.18
CA ALA A 56 -4.15 -4.93 -18.00
C ALA A 56 -4.69 -6.31 -17.60
N GLY A 57 -3.79 -7.29 -17.38
CA GLY A 57 -4.14 -8.62 -16.91
C GLY A 57 -4.82 -8.62 -15.53
N VAL A 58 -4.28 -7.85 -14.57
CA VAL A 58 -4.88 -7.69 -13.23
C VAL A 58 -6.24 -7.02 -13.32
N THR A 59 -6.38 -5.97 -14.12
CA THR A 59 -7.68 -5.30 -14.33
C THR A 59 -8.71 -6.26 -14.92
N LYS A 60 -8.33 -7.05 -15.94
CA LYS A 60 -9.21 -8.07 -16.51
C LYS A 60 -9.65 -9.09 -15.47
N ALA A 61 -8.72 -9.66 -14.70
CA ALA A 61 -9.04 -10.63 -13.65
C ALA A 61 -10.00 -10.07 -12.59
N ILE A 62 -9.83 -8.81 -12.18
CA ILE A 62 -10.74 -8.14 -11.24
C ILE A 62 -12.14 -7.98 -11.84
N MET A 63 -12.24 -7.56 -13.11
CA MET A 63 -13.53 -7.41 -13.78
C MET A 63 -14.24 -8.75 -13.97
N ASP A 64 -13.51 -9.78 -14.40
CA ASP A 64 -14.02 -11.15 -14.55
C ASP A 64 -14.54 -11.69 -13.21
N TYR A 65 -13.78 -11.51 -12.12
CA TYR A 65 -14.21 -11.87 -10.77
C TYR A 65 -15.47 -11.13 -10.32
N ARG A 66 -15.55 -9.81 -10.56
CA ARG A 66 -16.69 -8.98 -10.17
C ARG A 66 -17.98 -9.35 -10.90
N VAL A 67 -17.89 -9.92 -12.10
CA VAL A 67 -19.03 -10.47 -12.84
C VAL A 67 -19.56 -11.76 -12.18
N GLU A 68 -18.67 -12.58 -11.61
CA GLU A 68 -19.03 -13.81 -10.89
C GLU A 68 -19.51 -13.55 -9.44
N GLU A 69 -18.96 -12.53 -8.79
CA GLU A 69 -19.07 -12.34 -7.33
C GLU A 69 -20.17 -11.35 -6.87
N ALA A 70 -21.24 -11.18 -7.64
CA ALA A 70 -22.48 -10.56 -7.12
C ALA A 70 -23.18 -11.42 -6.02
N LYS A 71 -22.50 -12.44 -5.46
CA LYS A 71 -23.07 -13.49 -4.59
C LYS A 71 -22.26 -13.81 -3.31
N ALA A 72 -21.13 -13.16 -3.01
CA ALA A 72 -20.32 -13.53 -1.84
C ALA A 72 -20.42 -12.52 -0.68
N GLU A 73 -20.37 -13.06 0.54
CA GLU A 73 -20.60 -12.40 1.82
C GLU A 73 -19.55 -11.36 2.23
N LYS A 74 -19.92 -10.57 3.24
CA LYS A 74 -19.15 -9.45 3.80
C LYS A 74 -17.70 -9.84 4.11
N PRO A 75 -16.73 -8.94 3.85
CA PRO A 75 -15.33 -9.21 4.16
C PRO A 75 -15.15 -9.51 5.65
N ALA A 76 -14.34 -10.51 5.95
CA ALA A 76 -14.00 -10.88 7.31
C ALA A 76 -13.39 -9.69 8.06
N ASP A 77 -13.82 -9.51 9.31
CA ASP A 77 -13.29 -8.53 10.25
C ASP A 77 -11.76 -8.69 10.35
N THR A 78 -11.01 -7.74 9.80
CA THR A 78 -9.53 -7.68 9.90
C THR A 78 -9.13 -7.31 11.32
N LYS A 79 -9.29 -8.27 12.25
CA LYS A 79 -8.72 -8.17 13.58
C LYS A 79 -7.20 -8.21 13.48
N MET A 80 -6.56 -7.35 14.26
CA MET A 80 -5.11 -7.31 14.38
C MET A 80 -4.59 -8.71 14.77
N PRO A 81 -3.54 -9.23 14.09
CA PRO A 81 -3.08 -10.59 14.31
C PRO A 81 -2.60 -10.77 15.76
N ARG A 82 -3.06 -11.85 16.42
CA ARG A 82 -2.69 -12.16 17.81
C ARG A 82 -1.21 -12.52 17.98
N ARG A 83 -0.53 -12.91 16.89
CA ARG A 83 0.89 -13.26 16.87
C ARG A 83 1.57 -12.60 15.67
N TRP A 84 2.75 -12.04 15.90
CA TRP A 84 3.57 -11.44 14.85
C TRP A 84 4.46 -12.51 14.20
N ALA A 85 4.38 -12.62 12.87
CA ALA A 85 5.31 -13.42 12.09
C ALA A 85 6.61 -12.64 11.82
N GLU A 86 7.66 -13.36 11.42
CA GLU A 86 8.86 -12.72 10.88
C GLU A 86 8.56 -12.04 9.53
N PRO A 87 9.21 -10.90 9.20
CA PRO A 87 10.24 -10.20 9.98
C PRO A 87 9.71 -9.20 11.02
N TYR A 88 8.38 -9.10 11.21
CA TYR A 88 7.77 -8.05 12.03
C TYR A 88 8.10 -8.22 13.52
N LEU A 89 8.19 -9.46 14.00
CA LEU A 89 8.61 -9.76 15.37
C LEU A 89 10.03 -9.26 15.65
N SER A 90 10.98 -9.55 14.76
CA SER A 90 12.36 -9.08 14.89
C SER A 90 12.47 -7.55 14.87
N ARG A 91 11.76 -6.88 13.96
CA ARG A 91 11.73 -5.41 13.90
C ARG A 91 11.23 -4.78 15.20
N ARG A 92 10.11 -5.29 15.72
CA ARG A 92 9.53 -4.82 16.99
C ARG A 92 10.50 -4.98 18.16
N ARG A 93 11.17 -6.13 18.26
CA ARG A 93 12.17 -6.41 19.31
C ARG A 93 13.33 -5.43 19.22
N LYS A 94 13.92 -5.27 18.04
CA LYS A 94 15.05 -4.36 17.81
C LYS A 94 14.72 -2.94 18.29
N VAL A 95 13.59 -2.39 17.86
CA VAL A 95 13.17 -1.03 18.23
C VAL A 95 13.00 -0.88 19.74
N GLY A 96 12.43 -1.88 20.41
CA GLY A 96 12.32 -1.88 21.86
C GLY A 96 13.68 -1.88 22.55
N TYR A 97 14.64 -2.68 22.07
CA TYR A 97 16.00 -2.68 22.62
C TYR A 97 16.72 -1.35 22.37
N ASP A 98 16.64 -0.80 21.16
CA ASP A 98 17.31 0.46 20.80
C ASP A 98 16.83 1.66 21.65
N MET A 99 15.59 1.63 22.18
CA MET A 99 15.01 2.72 22.96
C MET A 99 15.42 2.74 24.44
N TYR A 100 15.77 1.59 25.01
CA TYR A 100 15.97 1.42 26.46
C TYR A 100 17.32 0.78 26.83
N ALA A 101 18.20 0.59 25.85
CA ALA A 101 19.59 0.17 26.05
C ALA A 101 20.52 1.34 26.38
#